data_AF-Q2EIW3-F1
#
_entry.id   AF-Q2EIW3-F1
#
_cell.length_a   1.000
_cell.length_b   1.000
_cell.length_c   1.000
_cell.angle_alpha   90.00
_cell.angle_beta   90.00
_cell.angle_gamma   90.00
#
_symmetry.space_group_name_H-M   'P 1'
#
loop_
_entity.id
_entity.type
_entity.pdbx_description
1 polymer ?
#
loop_
_entity_poly.entity_id
_entity_poly.type
_entity_poly.pdbx_seq_one_letter_code
_entity_poly.pdbx_strand_id
1 'polypeptide(L)'
;TAFFHGELEEKIYMSQPIGFVDPKHPNHVCLLKKSLYGLKQSPRQWNKKFDEYMLSLKFVRSNYDHCLYYKTDSKNPVFLPIYVDDM
;
A
#
# COMPACT_ATOMS: atom_id res chain seq x y z
N THR A 1 -6.95 -5.99 0.02
CA THR A 1 -6.74 -5.18 -1.21
C THR A 1 -5.86 -3.94 -0.99
N ALA A 2 -5.44 -3.66 0.25
CA ALA A 2 -4.54 -2.55 0.61
C ALA A 2 -3.36 -2.37 -0.35
N PHE A 3 -2.56 -3.41 -0.57
CA PHE A 3 -1.33 -3.31 -1.36
C PHE A 3 -1.52 -3.02 -2.85
N PHE A 4 -2.72 -3.16 -3.42
CA PHE A 4 -2.94 -2.80 -4.84
C PHE A 4 -2.97 -1.28 -5.08
N HIS A 5 -3.00 -0.47 -4.01
CA HIS A 5 -3.02 0.98 -4.11
C HIS A 5 -1.63 1.63 -3.94
N GLY A 6 -0.61 0.84 -3.61
CA GLY A 6 0.78 1.30 -3.61
C GLY A 6 1.28 1.44 -5.04
N GLU A 7 1.80 2.63 -5.36
CA GLU A 7 2.55 2.83 -6.59
C GLU A 7 3.95 2.24 -6.44
N LEU A 8 4.43 1.54 -7.47
CA LEU A 8 5.79 1.02 -7.50
C LEU A 8 6.74 2.11 -8.01
N GLU A 9 7.66 2.55 -7.15
CA GLU A 9 8.74 3.47 -7.55
C GLU A 9 9.75 2.78 -8.48
N GLU A 10 9.88 1.46 -8.37
CA GLU A 10 10.82 0.63 -9.13
C GLU A 10 10.12 -0.20 -10.22
N LYS A 11 10.82 -0.48 -11.31
CA LYS A 11 10.34 -1.43 -12.32
C LYS A 11 10.58 -2.86 -11.85
N ILE A 12 9.50 -3.55 -11.50
CA ILE A 12 9.56 -4.93 -11.02
C ILE A 12 8.94 -5.85 -12.06
N TYR A 13 9.68 -6.89 -12.40
CA TYR A 13 9.24 -7.94 -13.30
C TYR A 13 8.97 -9.22 -12.51
N MET A 14 7.96 -9.97 -12.93
CA MET A 14 7.69 -11.31 -12.40
C MET A 14 7.58 -12.31 -13.54
N SER A 15 7.86 -13.58 -13.26
CA SER A 15 7.54 -14.67 -14.17
C SER A 15 6.04 -14.67 -14.50
N GLN A 16 5.70 -15.15 -15.68
CA GLN A 16 4.29 -15.36 -16.03
C GLN A 16 3.62 -16.28 -15.00
N PRO A 17 2.44 -15.92 -14.47
CA PRO A 17 1.76 -16.75 -13.51
C PRO A 17 1.27 -18.05 -14.14
N ILE A 18 1.18 -19.10 -13.33
CA ILE A 18 0.65 -20.40 -13.76
C ILE A 18 -0.76 -20.19 -14.33
N GLY A 19 -1.00 -20.70 -15.54
CA GLY A 19 -2.26 -20.52 -16.27
C GLY A 19 -2.35 -19.27 -17.16
N PHE A 20 -1.34 -18.38 -17.15
CA PHE A 20 -1.27 -17.19 -18.01
C PHE A 20 -0.03 -17.19 -18.92
N VAL A 21 0.72 -18.30 -18.98
CA VAL A 21 1.90 -18.39 -19.85
C VAL A 21 1.46 -18.32 -21.31
N ASP A 22 1.97 -17.33 -22.04
CA ASP A 22 1.74 -17.18 -23.47
C ASP A 22 2.47 -18.31 -24.24
N PRO A 23 1.77 -19.19 -24.97
CA PRO A 23 2.39 -20.27 -25.74
C PRO A 23 3.35 -19.78 -26.82
N LYS A 24 3.15 -18.58 -27.36
CA LYS A 24 4.04 -17.98 -28.37
C LYS A 24 5.26 -17.32 -27.73
N HIS A 25 5.15 -16.92 -26.47
CA HIS A 25 6.19 -16.19 -25.75
C HIS A 25 6.41 -16.77 -24.33
N PRO A 26 6.83 -18.04 -24.21
CA PRO A 26 6.93 -18.72 -22.90
C PRO A 26 7.96 -18.09 -21.96
N ASN A 27 8.98 -17.41 -22.51
CA ASN A 27 10.06 -16.78 -21.75
C ASN A 27 9.79 -15.31 -21.40
N HIS A 28 8.62 -14.76 -21.75
CA HIS A 28 8.28 -13.40 -21.35
C HIS A 28 8.07 -13.29 -19.84
N VAL A 29 8.20 -12.06 -19.35
CA VAL A 29 7.97 -11.68 -17.96
C VAL A 29 6.92 -10.57 -17.91
N CYS A 30 6.15 -10.52 -16.83
CA CYS A 30 5.15 -9.49 -16.60
C CYS A 30 5.79 -8.30 -15.88
N LEU A 31 5.59 -7.08 -16.41
CA LEU A 31 5.91 -5.86 -15.68
C LEU A 31 4.77 -5.56 -14.69
N LEU A 32 5.11 -5.45 -13.40
CA LEU A 32 4.16 -5.07 -12.37
C LEU A 32 3.86 -3.57 -12.46
N LYS A 33 2.58 -3.23 -12.63
CA LYS A 33 2.09 -1.85 -12.63
C LYS A 33 1.64 -1.37 -11.24
N LYS A 34 1.39 -2.30 -10.32
CA LYS A 34 0.89 -2.05 -8.95
C LYS A 34 1.60 -3.01 -7.99
N SER A 35 1.74 -2.63 -6.72
CA SER A 35 2.29 -3.53 -5.72
C SER A 35 1.40 -4.76 -5.49
N LEU A 36 2.05 -5.91 -5.31
CA LEU A 36 1.41 -7.19 -5.00
C LEU A 36 1.72 -7.61 -3.56
N TYR A 37 0.86 -8.44 -2.99
CA TYR A 37 1.18 -9.08 -1.71
C TYR A 37 2.47 -9.91 -1.82
N GLY A 38 3.28 -9.91 -0.76
CA GLY A 38 4.56 -10.63 -0.71
C GLY A 38 5.75 -9.90 -1.32
N LEU A 39 5.57 -8.74 -1.99
CA LEU A 39 6.73 -7.91 -2.33
C LEU A 39 7.23 -7.16 -1.09
N LYS A 40 8.54 -7.16 -0.88
CA LYS A 40 9.20 -6.53 0.27
C LYS A 40 8.83 -5.04 0.44
N GLN A 41 8.65 -4.32 -0.66
CA GLN A 41 8.32 -2.90 -0.66
C GLN A 41 6.81 -2.60 -0.56
N SER A 42 5.93 -3.59 -0.75
CA SER A 42 4.47 -3.36 -0.74
C SER A 42 3.95 -2.74 0.55
N PRO A 43 4.37 -3.18 1.76
CA PRO A 43 3.93 -2.56 3.01
C PRO A 43 4.35 -1.09 3.12
N ARG A 44 5.57 -0.77 2.68
CA ARG A 44 6.08 0.60 2.70
C ARG A 44 5.30 1.51 1.76
N GLN A 45 5.08 1.07 0.52
CA GLN A 45 4.37 1.87 -0.48
C GLN A 45 2.92 2.10 -0.09
N TRP A 46 2.28 1.09 0.51
CA TRP A 46 0.94 1.26 1.07
C TRP A 46 0.92 2.28 2.21
N ASN A 47 1.81 2.15 3.21
CA ASN A 47 1.83 3.07 4.35
C ASN A 47 2.10 4.52 3.93
N LYS A 48 2.98 4.73 2.94
CA LYS A 48 3.24 6.06 2.37
C LYS A 48 1.97 6.64 1.73
N LYS A 49 1.27 5.87 0.88
CA LYS A 49 0.04 6.32 0.23
C LYS A 49 -1.07 6.60 1.25
N PHE A 50 -1.17 5.75 2.27
CA PHE A 50 -2.13 5.91 3.35
C PHE A 50 -1.86 7.19 4.15
N ASP A 51 -0.62 7.44 4.52
CA ASP A 51 -0.20 8.65 5.24
C ASP A 51 -0.55 9.93 4.47
N GLU A 52 -0.17 10.00 3.19
CA GLU A 52 -0.51 11.11 2.30
C GLU A 52 -2.03 11.38 2.27
N TYR A 53 -2.83 10.32 2.19
CA TYR A 53 -4.28 10.42 2.20
C TYR A 53 -4.83 10.90 3.54
N MET A 54 -4.35 10.36 4.66
CA MET A 54 -4.78 10.75 6.00
C MET A 54 -4.46 12.21 6.31
N LEU A 55 -3.27 12.68 5.91
CA LEU A 55 -2.89 14.09 6.03
C LEU A 55 -3.80 14.99 5.18
N SER A 56 -4.21 14.56 3.99
CA SER A 56 -5.17 15.29 3.16
C SER A 56 -6.54 15.45 3.84
N LEU A 57 -6.94 14.48 4.65
CA LEU A 57 -8.16 14.48 5.47
C LEU A 57 -8.02 15.25 6.80
N LYS A 58 -6.86 15.87 7.05
CA LYS A 58 -6.52 16.60 8.28
C LYS A 58 -6.39 15.72 9.52
N PHE A 59 -6.11 14.43 9.35
CA PHE A 59 -5.62 13.62 10.47
C PHE A 59 -4.17 13.96 10.77
N VAL A 60 -3.76 13.70 12.02
CA VAL A 60 -2.39 13.82 12.49
C VAL A 60 -1.93 12.44 12.94
N ARG A 61 -0.74 12.03 12.50
CA ARG A 61 -0.10 10.80 13.01
C ARG A 61 0.51 11.08 14.38
N SER A 62 0.28 10.20 15.34
CA SER A 62 0.83 10.33 16.69
C SER A 62 2.35 10.21 16.70
N ASN A 63 3.00 11.05 17.51
CA ASN A 63 4.45 11.00 17.75
C ASN A 63 4.85 9.89 18.73
N TYR A 64 3.89 9.38 19.51
CA TYR A 64 4.13 8.30 20.48
C TYR A 64 3.92 6.93 19.86
N ASP A 65 3.01 6.83 18.90
CA ASP A 65 2.71 5.59 18.17
C ASP A 65 2.41 5.91 16.70
N HIS A 66 3.31 5.51 15.80
CA HIS A 66 3.16 5.75 14.36
C HIS A 66 2.00 4.98 13.72
N CYS A 67 1.43 4.01 14.42
CA CYS A 67 0.24 3.28 14.02
C CYS A 67 -1.05 4.03 14.38
N LEU A 68 -1.00 5.12 15.15
CA LEU A 68 -2.18 5.86 15.55
C LEU A 68 -2.31 7.17 14.78
N TYR A 69 -3.47 7.37 14.15
CA TYR A 69 -3.90 8.66 13.63
C TYR A 69 -5.02 9.21 14.48
N TYR A 70 -5.08 10.53 14.61
CA TYR A 70 -6.17 11.18 15.32
C TYR A 70 -6.58 12.49 14.66
N LYS A 71 -7.82 12.88 14.92
CA LYS A 71 -8.39 14.15 14.51
C LYS A 71 -9.29 14.69 15.62
N THR A 72 -8.89 15.80 16.21
CA THR A 72 -9.51 16.40 17.40
C THR A 72 -10.11 17.79 17.14
N ASP A 73 -10.15 18.23 15.89
CA ASP A 73 -10.67 19.53 15.48
C ASP A 73 -12.21 19.62 15.49
N SER A 74 -12.89 18.50 15.77
CA SER A 74 -14.35 18.40 15.80
C SER A 74 -14.87 18.13 17.22
N LYS A 75 -16.16 18.40 17.47
CA LYS A 75 -16.84 18.02 18.72
C LYS A 75 -16.71 16.53 19.06
N ASN A 76 -16.43 15.69 18.05
CA ASN A 76 -16.25 14.25 18.19
C ASN A 76 -14.82 13.89 17.77
N PRO A 77 -13.90 13.65 18.71
CA PRO A 77 -12.56 13.22 18.36
C PRO A 77 -12.60 11.82 17.73
N VAL A 78 -11.79 11.62 16.69
CA VAL A 78 -11.62 10.32 16.03
C VAL A 78 -10.19 9.84 16.25
N PHE A 79 -10.06 8.59 16.66
CA PHE A 79 -8.79 7.88 16.81
C PHE A 79 -8.83 6.64 15.91
N LEU A 80 -7.82 6.48 15.08
CA LEU A 80 -7.72 5.40 14.11
C LEU A 80 -6.37 4.67 14.30
N PRO A 81 -6.35 3.56 15.04
CA PRO A 81 -5.19 2.67 15.06
C PRO A 81 -5.12 1.87 13.76
N ILE A 82 -3.92 1.65 13.24
CA ILE A 82 -3.67 0.85 12.04
C ILE A 82 -2.66 -0.24 12.36
N TYR A 83 -2.83 -1.44 11.80
CA TYR A 83 -1.83 -2.50 11.89
C TYR A 83 -1.61 -3.12 10.50
N VAL A 84 -0.49 -2.74 9.87
CA VAL A 84 -0.10 -3.19 8.53
C VAL A 84 -1.14 -2.85 7.46
N ASP A 85 -2.18 -3.65 7.27
CA ASP A 85 -3.29 -3.41 6.34
C ASP A 85 -4.67 -3.43 7.00
N ASP A 86 -4.72 -3.63 8.32
CA ASP A 86 -5.92 -3.57 9.15
C ASP A 86 -6.08 -2.16 9.76
N MET A 87 -7.34 -1.71 9.87
CA MET A 87 -7.76 -0.40 10.39
C MET A 87 -9.00 -0.54 11.26
#